data_AF-A0A2W4L456-F1
#
_entry.id   AF-A0A2W4L456-F1
#
_cell.length_a   1.000
_cell.length_b   1.000
_cell.length_c   1.000
_cell.angle_alpha   90.00
_cell.angle_beta   90.00
_cell.angle_gamma   90.00
#
_symmetry.space_group_name_H-M   'P 1'
#
loop_
_entity.id
_entity.type
_entity.pdbx_description
1 polymer ?
#
loop_
_entity_poly.entity_id
_entity_poly.type
_entity_poly.pdbx_seq_one_letter_code
_entity_poly.pdbx_strand_id
1 'polypeptide(L)'
;MAEPTVRVTRYEVSCVPPDDINAHRFTLTVEHRGHDRWAVMNGPFCLGVDGDFGHEPIPSERSDEWKRTHRFDLDTALRLAKEHAPKMTVNGYTVADVLARADR
;
A
#
# COMPACT_ATOMS: atom_id res chain seq x y z
N MET A 1 22.72 -26.83 -12.56
CA MET A 1 22.29 -26.01 -11.41
C MET A 1 21.02 -25.30 -11.80
N ALA A 2 20.01 -25.22 -10.93
CA ALA A 2 18.78 -24.48 -11.25
C ALA A 2 19.08 -22.98 -11.22
N GLU A 3 18.59 -22.24 -12.21
CA GLU A 3 18.74 -20.79 -12.30
C GLU A 3 17.69 -20.09 -11.42
N PRO A 4 18.05 -19.09 -10.60
CA PRO A 4 17.10 -18.38 -9.76
C PRO A 4 16.15 -17.51 -10.58
N THR A 5 14.90 -17.37 -10.12
CA THR A 5 13.89 -16.53 -10.77
C THR A 5 13.70 -15.22 -10.01
N VAL A 6 13.61 -14.11 -10.75
CA VAL A 6 13.32 -12.78 -10.20
C VAL A 6 11.87 -12.41 -10.50
N ARG A 7 11.18 -11.83 -9.53
CA ARG A 7 9.82 -11.29 -9.69
C ARG A 7 9.65 -10.03 -8.86
N VAL A 8 8.80 -9.12 -9.32
CA VAL A 8 8.38 -7.97 -8.52
C VAL A 8 7.45 -8.45 -7.42
N THR A 9 7.74 -8.05 -6.18
CA THR A 9 6.92 -8.40 -5.01
C THR A 9 6.29 -7.20 -4.33
N ARG A 10 6.71 -5.98 -4.70
CA ARG A 10 6.26 -4.73 -4.09
C ARG A 10 6.38 -3.56 -5.05
N TYR A 11 5.37 -2.69 -5.04
CA TYR A 11 5.40 -1.35 -5.60
C TYR A 11 5.20 -0.32 -4.49
N GLU A 12 5.79 0.86 -4.64
CA GLU A 12 5.59 2.00 -3.76
C GLU A 12 4.78 3.08 -4.49
N VAL A 13 3.80 3.65 -3.80
CA VAL A 13 2.90 4.66 -4.34
C VAL A 13 2.86 5.82 -3.36
N SER A 14 3.44 6.95 -3.78
CA SER A 14 3.47 8.18 -3.00
C SER A 14 3.31 9.39 -3.90
N CYS A 15 2.76 10.46 -3.33
CA CYS A 15 2.78 11.80 -3.93
C CYS A 15 3.98 12.62 -3.45
N VAL A 16 4.63 12.21 -2.35
CA VAL A 16 5.78 12.91 -1.76
C VAL A 16 7.05 12.45 -2.48
N PRO A 17 7.97 13.38 -2.83
CA PRO A 17 9.24 13.04 -3.47
C PRO A 17 10.02 11.99 -2.65
N PRO A 18 10.69 11.02 -3.29
CA PRO A 18 11.35 9.91 -2.60
C PRO A 18 12.53 10.33 -1.71
N ASP A 19 13.07 11.52 -1.94
CA ASP A 19 14.16 12.14 -1.19
C ASP A 19 13.69 12.96 0.03
N ASP A 20 12.37 13.19 0.18
CA ASP A 20 11.81 13.81 1.40
C ASP A 20 11.94 12.85 2.59
N ILE A 21 12.42 13.37 3.73
CA ILE A 21 12.58 12.59 4.97
C ILE A 21 11.27 11.92 5.44
N ASN A 22 10.12 12.49 5.10
CA ASN A 22 8.79 12.02 5.45
C ASN A 22 8.17 11.08 4.40
N ALA A 23 8.80 10.90 3.22
CA ALA A 23 8.23 10.13 2.12
C ALA A 23 7.73 8.75 2.55
N HIS A 24 8.52 8.05 3.37
CA HIS A 24 8.20 6.73 3.91
C HIS A 24 6.86 6.67 4.67
N ARG A 25 6.42 7.77 5.29
CA ARG A 25 5.15 7.84 6.03
C ARG A 25 3.95 8.10 5.14
N PHE A 26 4.18 8.75 3.99
CA PHE A 26 3.16 9.09 3.00
C PHE A 26 3.22 8.15 1.79
N THR A 27 3.73 6.93 1.99
CA THR A 27 3.85 5.91 0.96
C THR A 27 2.92 4.74 1.28
N LEU A 28 2.00 4.46 0.36
CA LEU A 28 1.30 3.18 0.32
C LEU A 28 2.14 2.17 -0.45
N THR A 29 1.99 0.90 -0.11
CA THR A 29 2.74 -0.17 -0.77
C THR A 29 1.77 -1.20 -1.34
N VAL A 30 2.04 -1.67 -2.55
CA VAL A 30 1.24 -2.71 -3.21
C VAL A 30 2.07 -3.98 -3.21
N GLU A 31 1.74 -4.92 -2.33
CA GLU A 31 2.55 -6.10 -2.03
C GLU A 31 1.92 -7.38 -2.58
N HIS A 32 2.73 -8.22 -3.22
CA HIS A 32 2.30 -9.52 -3.71
C HIS A 32 2.11 -10.50 -2.56
N ARG A 33 0.96 -11.17 -2.51
CA ARG A 33 0.55 -12.08 -1.43
C ARG A 33 0.34 -13.52 -1.91
N GLY A 34 0.77 -13.84 -3.13
CA GLY A 34 0.62 -15.16 -3.76
C GLY A 34 -0.57 -15.25 -4.69
N HIS A 35 -0.57 -16.24 -5.59
CA HIS A 35 -1.65 -16.51 -6.54
C HIS A 35 -2.07 -15.31 -7.40
N ASP A 36 -1.11 -14.48 -7.81
CA ASP A 36 -1.34 -13.23 -8.56
C ASP A 36 -2.24 -12.22 -7.83
N ARG A 37 -2.31 -12.34 -6.50
CA ARG A 37 -3.09 -11.46 -5.63
C ARG A 37 -2.17 -10.48 -4.90
N TRP A 38 -2.65 -9.24 -4.83
CA TRP A 38 -1.93 -8.10 -4.28
C TRP A 38 -2.73 -7.44 -3.17
N ALA A 39 -2.05 -6.85 -2.20
CA ALA A 39 -2.67 -6.08 -1.11
C ALA A 39 -2.14 -4.65 -1.15
N VAL A 40 -3.03 -3.67 -0.98
CA VAL A 40 -2.63 -2.27 -0.73
C VAL A 40 -2.42 -2.12 0.77
N MET A 41 -1.21 -1.76 1.16
CA MET A 41 -0.78 -1.67 2.55
C MET A 41 -0.46 -0.23 2.95
N ASN A 42 -0.85 0.12 4.16
CA ASN A 42 -0.38 1.28 4.90
C ASN A 42 0.22 0.77 6.22
N GLY A 43 1.54 0.54 6.25
CA GLY A 43 2.18 -0.16 7.37
C GLY A 43 1.54 -1.55 7.62
N PRO A 44 1.01 -1.83 8.82
CA PRO A 44 0.38 -3.11 9.14
C PRO A 44 -1.09 -3.24 8.70
N PHE A 45 -1.65 -2.21 8.04
CA PHE A 45 -3.05 -2.19 7.64
C PHE A 45 -3.21 -2.49 6.14
N CYS A 46 -4.19 -3.32 5.79
CA CYS A 46 -4.61 -3.60 4.42
C CYS A 46 -5.85 -2.79 4.05
N LEU A 47 -5.90 -2.27 2.82
CA LEU A 47 -7.12 -1.70 2.26
C LEU A 47 -8.14 -2.81 1.92
N GLY A 48 -9.37 -2.63 2.38
CA GLY A 48 -10.51 -3.45 2.04
C GLY A 48 -11.26 -2.96 0.79
N VAL A 49 -12.14 -3.80 0.25
CA VAL A 49 -13.06 -3.45 -0.86
C VAL A 49 -14.02 -2.31 -0.52
N ASP A 50 -14.24 -2.05 0.77
CA ASP A 50 -15.04 -0.96 1.31
C ASP A 50 -14.30 0.39 1.31
N GLY A 51 -12.99 0.38 1.08
CA GLY A 51 -12.14 1.57 1.11
C GLY A 51 -11.52 1.86 2.47
N ASP A 52 -11.77 1.02 3.48
CA ASP A 52 -11.21 1.18 4.82
C ASP A 52 -9.94 0.36 5.01
N PHE A 53 -9.06 0.84 5.89
CA PHE A 53 -7.82 0.15 6.25
C PHE A 53 -8.03 -0.72 7.50
N GLY A 54 -8.00 -2.04 7.34
CA GLY A 54 -8.09 -3.02 8.41
C GLY A 54 -6.73 -3.58 8.81
N HIS A 55 -6.51 -3.83 10.11
CA HIS A 55 -5.28 -4.48 10.56
C HIS A 55 -5.19 -5.89 9.98
N GLU A 56 -4.04 -6.26 9.43
CA GLU A 56 -3.89 -7.59 8.84
C GLU A 56 -3.83 -8.69 9.93
N PRO A 57 -4.76 -9.66 9.96
CA PRO A 57 -4.74 -10.72 10.96
C PRO A 57 -3.51 -11.63 10.82
N ILE A 58 -3.15 -12.30 11.90
CA ILE A 58 -2.13 -13.34 11.88
C ILE A 58 -2.53 -14.48 10.92
N PRO A 59 -1.58 -15.26 10.38
CA PRO A 59 -1.87 -16.26 9.35
C PRO A 59 -2.96 -17.27 9.73
N SER A 60 -3.03 -17.69 11.00
CA SER A 60 -4.03 -18.64 11.50
C SER A 60 -5.44 -18.07 11.61
N GLU A 61 -5.59 -16.75 11.70
CA GLU A 61 -6.88 -16.05 11.78
C GLU A 61 -7.29 -15.43 10.44
N ARG A 62 -6.41 -15.49 9.43
CA ARG A 62 -6.64 -14.91 8.12
C ARG A 62 -7.55 -15.79 7.28
N SER A 63 -8.85 -15.59 7.46
CA SER A 63 -9.90 -16.29 6.72
C SER A 63 -9.86 -16.02 5.21
N ASP A 64 -10.48 -16.91 4.44
CA ASP A 64 -10.60 -16.71 2.99
C ASP A 64 -11.53 -15.55 2.65
N GLU A 65 -12.52 -15.26 3.50
CA GLU A 65 -13.34 -14.05 3.39
C GLU A 65 -12.48 -12.79 3.51
N TRP A 66 -11.56 -12.75 4.49
CA TRP A 66 -10.63 -11.63 4.64
C TRP A 66 -9.73 -11.45 3.40
N LYS A 67 -9.21 -12.56 2.87
CA LYS A 67 -8.42 -12.51 1.63
C LYS A 67 -9.25 -12.02 0.45
N ARG A 68 -10.52 -12.40 0.35
CA ARG A 68 -11.41 -11.95 -0.73
C ARG A 68 -11.64 -10.44 -0.70
N THR A 69 -11.73 -9.85 0.49
CA THR A 69 -12.00 -8.42 0.68
C THR A 69 -10.74 -7.55 0.67
N HIS A 70 -9.56 -8.10 0.94
CA HIS A 70 -8.30 -7.33 1.07
C HIS A 70 -7.21 -7.74 0.08
N ARG A 71 -7.57 -8.53 -0.93
CA ARG A 71 -6.64 -8.93 -2.00
C ARG A 71 -7.29 -8.60 -3.33
N PHE A 72 -6.48 -8.12 -4.25
CA PHE A 72 -6.92 -7.65 -5.56
C PHE A 72 -6.00 -8.21 -6.65
N ASP A 73 -6.40 -8.11 -7.91
CA ASP A 73 -5.44 -8.14 -9.00
C ASP A 73 -4.52 -6.90 -8.95
N LEU A 74 -3.40 -6.94 -9.67
CA LEU A 74 -2.39 -5.88 -9.62
C LEU A 74 -2.94 -4.53 -10.09
N ASP A 75 -3.70 -4.51 -11.18
CA ASP A 75 -4.21 -3.27 -11.77
C ASP A 75 -5.19 -2.58 -10.83
N THR A 76 -6.10 -3.35 -10.24
CA THR A 76 -7.02 -2.88 -9.21
C THR A 76 -6.27 -2.37 -7.99
N ALA A 77 -5.27 -3.10 -7.49
CA ALA A 77 -4.49 -2.68 -6.34
C ALA A 77 -3.74 -1.35 -6.60
N LEU A 78 -3.10 -1.21 -7.76
CA LEU A 78 -2.38 0.02 -8.14
C LEU A 78 -3.34 1.19 -8.34
N ARG A 79 -4.52 0.97 -8.94
CA ARG A 79 -5.55 1.99 -9.08
C ARG A 79 -6.01 2.48 -7.71
N LEU A 80 -6.38 1.56 -6.81
CA LEU A 80 -6.82 1.89 -5.45
C LEU A 80 -5.73 2.63 -4.67
N ALA A 81 -4.47 2.18 -4.75
CA ALA A 81 -3.35 2.85 -4.10
C ALA A 81 -3.18 4.30 -4.61
N LYS A 82 -3.28 4.53 -5.92
CA LYS A 82 -3.21 5.87 -6.51
C LYS A 82 -4.39 6.77 -6.12
N GLU A 83 -5.57 6.19 -5.92
CA GLU A 83 -6.76 6.92 -5.43
C GLU A 83 -6.65 7.32 -3.95
N HIS A 84 -5.94 6.54 -3.14
CA HIS A 84 -5.83 6.74 -1.68
C HIS A 84 -4.57 7.51 -1.27
N ALA A 85 -3.46 7.38 -2.01
CA ALA A 85 -2.20 8.06 -1.67
C ALA A 85 -2.36 9.58 -1.47
N PRO A 86 -3.08 10.35 -2.32
CA PRO A 86 -3.27 11.80 -2.12
C PRO A 86 -4.09 12.16 -0.87
N LYS A 87 -4.85 11.21 -0.33
CA LYS A 87 -5.76 11.41 0.82
C LYS A 87 -5.09 11.06 2.16
N MET A 88 -3.86 10.57 2.14
CA MET A 88 -3.15 10.18 3.36
C MET A 88 -2.99 11.37 4.31
N THR A 89 -3.24 11.09 5.59
CA THR A 89 -3.01 12.01 6.69
C THR A 89 -2.15 11.30 7.73
N VAL A 90 -1.03 11.91 8.12
CA VAL A 90 -0.09 11.35 9.11
C VAL A 90 0.18 12.40 10.17
N ASN A 91 -0.07 12.06 11.44
CA ASN A 91 0.11 12.96 12.58
C ASN A 91 -0.56 14.34 12.39
N GLY A 92 -1.72 14.37 11.72
CA GLY A 92 -2.47 15.60 11.42
C GLY A 92 -2.02 16.37 10.17
N TYR A 93 -1.00 15.91 9.45
CA TYR A 93 -0.54 16.52 8.21
C TYR A 93 -1.03 15.75 6.99
N THR A 94 -1.62 16.46 6.03
CA THR A 94 -2.00 15.91 4.72
C THR A 94 -0.80 15.81 3.79
N VAL A 95 -0.94 15.09 2.67
CA VAL A 95 0.05 15.12 1.58
C VAL A 95 0.32 16.55 1.11
N ALA A 96 -0.72 17.37 0.95
CA ALA A 96 -0.58 18.76 0.50
C ALA A 96 0.22 19.62 1.49
N ASP A 97 0.04 19.39 2.79
CA ASP A 97 0.82 20.06 3.84
C ASP A 97 2.31 19.78 3.76
N VAL A 98 2.68 18.55 3.41
CA VAL A 98 4.08 18.13 3.28
C VAL A 98 4.69 18.73 2.03
N LEU A 99 4.00 18.63 0.88
CA LEU A 99 4.48 19.19 -0.38
C LEU A 99 4.72 20.71 -0.28
N ALA A 100 3.79 21.46 0.34
CA ALA A 100 3.94 22.90 0.52
C ALA A 100 5.10 23.32 1.44
N ARG A 101 5.66 22.38 2.22
CA ARG A 101 6.84 22.60 3.07
C ARG A 101 8.15 22.22 2.38
N ALA A 102 8.11 21.24 1.47
CA ALA A 102 9.27 20.81 0.69
C ALA A 102 9.71 21.89 -0.33
N ASP A 103 8.78 22.72 -0.81
CA ASP A 103 9.05 23.82 -1.75
C ASP A 103 9.68 25.08 -1.10
N ARG A 104 10.16 25.01 0.15
CA ARG A 104 10.78 26.13 0.89
C ARG A 104 12.24 25.88 1.22
#